data_AF-A0A1L7I204-F1
#
_entry.id   AF-A0A1L7I204-F1
#
_cell.length_a   1.000
_cell.length_b   1.000
_cell.length_c   1.000
_cell.angle_alpha   90.00
_cell.angle_beta   90.00
_cell.angle_gamma   90.00
#
_symmetry.space_group_name_H-M   'P 1'
#
loop_
_entity.id
_entity.type
_entity.pdbx_description
1 polymer ?
#
loop_
_entity_poly.entity_id
_entity_poly.type
_entity_poly.pdbx_seq_one_letter_code
_entity_poly.pdbx_strand_id
1 'polypeptide(L)' 'MQRSLEINHSINNKTYWIREKENGTVQIDPWIFKNEQFSVTAEYKLLAQPSFGSNKEFESLLNKSDVKIREWVIAK' A
#
# COMPACT_ATOMS: atom_id res chain seq x y z
N MET A 1 -18.08 2.71 -8.06
CA MET A 1 -17.16 3.87 -8.04
C MET A 1 -15.87 3.42 -7.38
N GLN A 2 -14.74 3.47 -8.08
CA GLN A 2 -13.46 2.98 -7.57
C GLN A 2 -12.74 4.15 -6.87
N ARG A 3 -12.29 3.96 -5.63
CA ARG A 3 -11.65 5.03 -4.85
C ARG A 3 -10.30 5.36 -5.47
N SER A 4 -10.11 6.63 -5.81
CA SER A 4 -8.83 7.19 -6.25
C SER A 4 -8.19 7.96 -5.10
N LEU A 5 -6.86 7.88 -4.98
CA LEU A 5 -6.07 8.62 -4.00
C LEU A 5 -4.98 9.41 -4.71
N GLU A 6 -4.75 10.66 -4.30
CA GLU A 6 -3.62 11.45 -4.78
C GLU A 6 -2.32 10.91 -4.17
N ILE A 7 -1.28 10.74 -5.00
CA ILE A 7 0.03 10.26 -4.54
C ILE A 7 1.16 11.29 -4.68
N ASN A 8 1.10 12.18 -5.68
CA ASN A 8 2.15 13.18 -5.92
C ASN A 8 1.68 14.30 -6.85
N HIS A 9 2.22 15.52 -6.68
CA HIS A 9 2.03 16.64 -7.62
C HIS A 9 3.35 17.23 -8.16
N SER A 10 4.49 16.88 -7.56
CA SER A 10 5.77 17.55 -7.84
C SER A 10 6.46 17.06 -9.12
N ILE A 11 6.17 15.85 -9.59
CA ILE A 11 6.85 15.28 -10.76
C ILE A 11 6.25 15.86 -12.04
N ASN A 12 7.05 16.59 -12.81
CA ASN A 12 6.63 17.21 -14.08
C ASN A 12 5.41 18.14 -13.96
N ASN A 13 5.13 18.69 -12.77
CA ASN A 13 3.97 19.54 -12.48
C ASN A 13 2.63 18.88 -12.87
N LYS A 14 2.53 17.56 -12.65
CA LYS A 14 1.32 16.75 -12.87
C LYS A 14 0.88 16.11 -11.56
N THR A 15 -0.43 16.07 -11.33
CA THR A 15 -1.01 15.25 -10.26
C THR A 15 -1.06 13.79 -10.70
N TYR A 16 -0.53 12.92 -9.85
CA TYR A 16 -0.60 11.48 -9.99
C TYR A 16 -1.62 10.91 -9.02
N TRP A 17 -2.41 9.97 -9.52
CA TRP A 17 -3.46 9.30 -8.79
C TRP A 17 -3.22 7.79 -8.79
N ILE A 18 -3.59 7.13 -7.70
CA ILE A 18 -3.55 5.68 -7.56
C ILE A 18 -4.96 5.13 -7.33
N ARG A 19 -5.29 4.02 -7.99
CA ARG A 19 -6.55 3.29 -7.79
C ARG A 19 -6.33 1.79 -7.92
N GLU A 20 -7.12 1.02 -7.18
CA GLU A 20 -7.15 -0.45 -7.28
C GLU A 20 -8.31 -0.87 -8.18
N LYS A 21 -8.02 -1.58 -9.28
CA LYS A 21 -9.00 -2.12 -10.23
C LYS A 21 -9.77 -3.30 -9.64
N GLU A 22 -10.89 -3.70 -10.25
CA GLU A 22 -11.73 -4.80 -9.76
C GLU A 22 -11.02 -6.16 -9.77
N ASN A 23 -10.02 -6.30 -10.63
CA ASN A 23 -9.16 -7.48 -10.72
C ASN A 23 -7.98 -7.45 -9.72
N GLY A 24 -7.94 -6.49 -8.79
CA GLY A 24 -6.87 -6.35 -7.80
C GLY A 24 -5.57 -5.71 -8.31
N THR A 25 -5.50 -5.33 -9.59
CA THR A 25 -4.35 -4.61 -10.13
C THR A 25 -4.38 -3.14 -9.70
N VAL A 26 -3.23 -2.59 -9.34
CA VAL A 26 -3.09 -1.18 -8.99
C VAL A 26 -2.67 -0.39 -10.22
N GLN A 27 -3.32 0.74 -10.48
CA GLN A 27 -3.01 1.63 -11.60
C GLN A 27 -2.62 3.01 -11.10
N ILE A 28 -1.60 3.60 -11.73
CA ILE A 28 -1.18 4.98 -11.53
C ILE A 28 -1.50 5.79 -12.79
N ASP A 29 -2.13 6.95 -12.61
CA ASP A 29 -2.48 7.85 -13.69
C ASP A 29 -2.01 9.29 -13.39
N PRO A 30 -1.22 9.94 -14.27
CA PRO A 30 -0.69 9.40 -15.52
C PRO A 30 0.42 8.35 -15.31
N TRP A 31 0.54 7.39 -16.23
CA TRP A 31 1.60 6.39 -16.17
C TRP A 31 2.98 7.02 -16.40
N ILE A 32 3.92 6.79 -15.47
CA ILE A 32 5.28 7.36 -15.50
C ILE A 32 6.39 6.32 -15.63
N PHE A 33 6.08 5.05 -15.40
CA PHE A 33 7.08 4.00 -15.38
C PHE A 33 7.43 3.56 -16.80
N LYS A 34 8.69 3.21 -17.01
CA LYS A 34 9.17 2.68 -18.30
C LYS A 34 8.55 1.32 -18.62
N ASN A 35 8.40 0.48 -17.61
CA ASN A 35 7.78 -0.83 -17.73
C ASN A 35 6.26 -0.68 -17.75
N GLU A 36 5.56 -1.58 -18.44
CA GLU A 36 4.08 -1.60 -18.48
C GLU A 36 3.48 -2.24 -17.20
N GLN A 37 4.28 -3.03 -16.49
CA GLN A 37 3.89 -3.69 -15.24
C GLN A 37 5.11 -3.99 -14.36
N PHE A 38 4.93 -3.96 -13.05
CA PHE A 38 5.87 -4.44 -12.04
C PHE A 38 5.16 -4.86 -10.75
N SER A 39 5.80 -5.70 -9.94
CA SER A 39 5.32 -6.06 -8.59
C SER A 39 5.99 -5.20 -7.53
N VAL A 40 5.22 -4.81 -6.51
CA VAL A 40 5.71 -4.18 -5.28
C VAL A 40 5.33 -5.07 -4.11
N THR A 41 6.28 -5.31 -3.22
CA THR A 41 6.05 -6.07 -1.99
C THR A 41 6.32 -5.20 -0.77
N ALA A 42 5.50 -5.34 0.27
CA ALA A 42 5.74 -4.73 1.58
C ALA A 42 5.53 -5.76 2.69
N GLU A 43 6.42 -5.73 3.67
CA GLU A 43 6.27 -6.48 4.91
C GLU A 43 5.36 -5.74 5.88
N TYR A 44 4.50 -6.47 6.59
CA TYR A 44 3.63 -5.93 7.62
C TYR A 44 3.39 -6.92 8.74
N LYS A 45 3.06 -6.40 9.93
CA LYS A 45 2.48 -7.16 11.05
C LYS A 45 1.07 -6.65 11.29
N LEU A 46 0.13 -7.55 11.58
CA LEU A 46 -1.27 -7.18 11.84
C LEU A 46 -1.61 -7.46 13.30
N LEU A 47 -1.95 -6.41 14.04
CA LEU A 47 -2.52 -6.51 15.38
C LEU A 47 -4.04 -6.45 15.29
N ALA A 48 -4.73 -7.43 15.88
CA ALA A 48 -6.18 -7.55 15.79
C ALA A 48 -6.93 -6.46 16.58
N GLN A 49 -6.27 -5.83 17.55
CA GLN A 49 -6.85 -4.80 18.40
C GLN A 49 -6.37 -3.40 17.99
N PRO A 50 -7.27 -2.40 17.98
CA PRO A 50 -6.95 -1.02 17.58
C PRO A 50 -6.34 -0.18 18.70
N SER A 51 -6.39 -0.65 19.96
CA SER A 51 -5.88 0.06 21.14
C SER A 51 -5.22 -0.92 22.12
N PHE A 52 -4.41 -0.37 23.03
CA PHE A 52 -3.61 -1.13 23.99
C PHE A 52 -3.69 -0.43 25.35
N GLY A 53 -3.76 -1.21 26.43
CA GLY A 53 -3.78 -0.68 27.79
C GLY A 53 -2.41 -0.17 28.27
N SER A 54 -1.33 -0.57 27.60
CA SER A 54 0.02 -0.07 27.87
C SER A 54 0.98 -0.32 26.71
N ASN A 55 2.12 0.39 26.71
CA ASN A 55 3.21 0.13 25.76
C ASN A 55 3.76 -1.30 25.87
N LYS A 56 3.83 -1.87 27.09
CA LYS A 56 4.30 -3.25 27.30
C LYS A 56 3.39 -4.28 26.64
N GLU A 57 2.09 -4.06 26.70
CA GLU A 57 1.11 -4.93 26.02
C GLU A 57 1.29 -4.85 24.50
N PHE A 58 1.38 -3.63 23.95
CA PHE A 58 1.62 -3.40 22.53
C PHE A 58 2.91 -4.09 22.05
N GLU A 59 4.03 -3.86 22.74
CA GLU A 59 5.32 -4.47 22.40
C GLU A 59 5.27 -6.00 22.42
N SER A 60 4.62 -6.58 23.45
CA SER A 60 4.47 -8.04 23.55
C SER A 60 3.69 -8.61 22.37
N LEU A 61 2.57 -7.98 22.01
CA LEU A 61 1.73 -8.43 20.89
C LEU A 61 2.41 -8.21 19.54
N LEU A 62 3.10 -7.09 19.35
CA LEU A 62 3.87 -6.80 18.14
C LEU A 62 4.99 -7.83 17.93
N ASN A 63 5.72 -8.17 18.98
CA ASN A 63 6.81 -9.14 18.91
C ASN A 63 6.32 -10.55 18.61
N LYS A 64 5.17 -10.95 19.17
CA LYS A 64 4.54 -12.26 18.91
C LYS A 64 3.84 -12.36 17.56
N SER A 65 3.55 -11.23 16.91
CA SER A 65 2.85 -11.23 15.63
C SER A 65 3.75 -11.63 14.47
N ASP A 66 3.24 -12.49 13.61
CA ASP A 66 3.94 -12.94 12.40
C ASP A 66 4.15 -11.79 11.42
N VAL A 67 5.34 -11.78 10.81
CA VAL A 67 5.61 -10.94 9.65
C VAL A 67 4.91 -11.57 8.45
N LYS A 68 4.15 -10.75 7.73
CA LYS A 68 3.46 -11.12 6.49
C LYS A 68 3.96 -10.24 5.36
N ILE A 69 3.90 -10.77 4.15
CA ILE A 69 4.22 -10.02 2.93
C ILE A 69 2.90 -9.71 2.21
N ARG A 70 2.74 -8.47 1.78
CA ARG A 70 1.70 -8.06 0.85
C ARG A 70 2.35 -7.73 -0.48
N GLU A 71 1.80 -8.27 -1.56
CA GLU A 71 2.23 -8.00 -2.92
C GLU A 71 1.12 -7.24 -3.66
N TRP A 72 1.52 -6.28 -4.50
CA TRP A 72 0.66 -5.62 -5.46
C TRP A 72 1.30 -5.67 -6.84
N VAL A 73 0.48 -5.96 -7.83
CA VAL A 73 0.84 -5.76 -9.23
C VAL A 73 0.42 -4.35 -9.63
N ILE A 74 1.40 -3.54 -10.04
CA ILE A 74 1.16 -2.21 -10.59
C ILE A 74 1.28 -2.31 -12.11
N ALA A 75 0.23 -1.94 -12.83
CA ALA A 75 0.19 -1.97 -14.29
C ALA A 75 -0.55 -0.76 -14.87
N LYS A 76 -0.27 -0.46 -16.13
CA LYS A 76 -0.85 0.67 -16.87
C LYS A 76 -2.37 0.66 -16.96
#